data_AF-W4PMA6-F1
#
_entry.id   AF-W4PMA6-F1
#
_cell.length_a   1.000
_cell.length_b   1.000
_cell.length_c   1.000
_cell.angle_alpha   90.00
_cell.angle_beta   90.00
_cell.angle_gamma   90.00
#
_symmetry.space_group_name_H-M   'P 1'
#
loop_
_entity.id
_entity.type
_entity.pdbx_description
1 polymer ?
#
loop_
_entity_poly.entity_id
_entity_poly.type
_entity_poly.pdbx_seq_one_letter_code
_entity_poly.pdbx_strand_id
1 'polypeptide(L)'
;MSEELQQRLRAQLWTVANTLRGNMSPSDFMYFTLGFIFYKYLSEKIELYANSELENDNVTFKAAWKGDDEELKADLKEVCLNELGYFLEPEFLFSTIIDSINRKENILPQLERSLKKIEDSTIGQDSSEDFGGLFSDIDLASPKLGKTTDDKNALISSVLIALDGIDFGLHEATDIDILGDAYEYMISQFAAGAGKKAGEFYTPQEVSQILAEIVTTGKARFVMFTIRLVAPVPCCFVQPAVVRPI
;
A
#
# COMPACT_ATOMS: atom_id res chain seq x y z
N MET A 1 -22.60 -3.99 -5.00
CA MET A 1 -21.85 -3.55 -3.80
C MET A 1 -22.13 -2.07 -3.57
N SER A 2 -22.38 -1.64 -2.33
CA SER A 2 -22.92 -0.30 -2.06
C SER A 2 -21.81 0.75 -2.14
N GLU A 3 -21.96 1.77 -2.99
CA GLU A 3 -21.13 3.01 -3.00
C GLU A 3 -20.90 3.57 -1.58
N GLU A 4 -21.83 3.29 -0.67
CA GLU A 4 -21.76 3.65 0.73
C GLU A 4 -20.56 3.04 1.48
N LEU A 5 -20.14 1.81 1.15
CA LEU A 5 -18.97 1.17 1.77
C LEU A 5 -17.68 1.88 1.34
N GLN A 6 -17.56 2.18 0.03
CA GLN A 6 -16.42 2.91 -0.51
C GLN A 6 -16.33 4.34 0.05
N GLN A 7 -17.47 5.04 0.17
CA GLN A 7 -17.51 6.37 0.78
C GLN A 7 -17.10 6.36 2.25
N ARG A 8 -17.53 5.35 3.01
CA ARG A 8 -17.13 5.17 4.41
C ARG A 8 -15.62 4.93 4.53
N LEU A 9 -15.07 4.02 3.71
CA LEU A 9 -13.63 3.75 3.69
C LEU A 9 -12.81 5.00 3.35
N ARG A 10 -13.20 5.73 2.29
CA ARG A 10 -12.59 7.00 1.89
C ARG A 10 -12.59 8.02 3.03
N ALA A 11 -13.72 8.17 3.71
CA ALA A 11 -13.86 9.09 4.84
C ALA A 11 -12.97 8.68 6.02
N GLN A 12 -12.95 7.38 6.38
CA GLN A 12 -12.11 6.87 7.45
C GLN A 12 -10.62 7.09 7.18
N LEU A 13 -10.14 6.73 5.98
CA LEU A 13 -8.76 6.93 5.59
C LEU A 13 -8.38 8.42 5.61
N TRP A 14 -9.27 9.30 5.14
CA TRP A 14 -9.04 10.74 5.23
C TRP A 14 -9.01 11.25 6.67
N THR A 15 -9.85 10.72 7.56
CA THR A 15 -9.79 11.05 8.99
C THR A 15 -8.45 10.64 9.60
N VAL A 16 -7.96 9.44 9.29
CA VAL A 16 -6.64 8.99 9.76
C VAL A 16 -5.52 9.88 9.21
N ALA A 17 -5.57 10.23 7.93
CA ALA A 17 -4.64 11.15 7.29
C ALA A 17 -4.61 12.53 7.96
N ASN A 18 -5.76 13.04 8.42
CA ASN A 18 -5.85 14.32 9.11
C ASN A 18 -5.21 14.29 10.51
N THR A 19 -5.15 13.14 11.17
CA THR A 19 -4.39 12.99 12.43
C THR A 19 -2.89 13.23 12.21
N LEU A 20 -2.34 12.77 11.08
CA LEU A 20 -0.94 13.02 10.70
C LEU A 20 -0.66 14.47 10.30
N ARG A 21 -1.65 15.17 9.73
CA ARG A 21 -1.47 16.49 9.12
C ARG A 21 -0.73 17.47 10.05
N GLY A 22 -1.09 17.48 11.34
CA GLY A 22 -0.35 18.13 12.42
C GLY A 22 0.49 19.36 12.02
N ASN A 23 1.81 19.26 12.23
CA ASN A 23 2.79 20.31 11.93
C ASN A 23 3.42 20.20 10.52
N MET A 24 2.90 19.33 9.65
CA MET A 24 3.51 19.00 8.36
C MET A 24 2.85 19.73 7.18
N SER A 25 3.58 19.85 6.07
CA SER A 25 2.99 20.35 4.82
C SER A 25 2.03 19.32 4.21
N PRO A 26 1.03 19.74 3.42
CA PRO A 26 0.09 18.82 2.77
C PRO A 26 0.73 17.72 1.93
N SER A 27 1.83 18.03 1.26
CA SER A 27 2.55 17.08 0.42
C SER A 27 3.37 16.08 1.24
N ASP A 28 3.97 16.50 2.35
CA ASP A 28 4.77 15.59 3.19
C ASP A 28 3.88 14.53 3.84
N PHE A 29 2.76 14.94 4.46
CA PHE A 29 1.89 13.98 5.15
C PHE A 29 1.17 13.03 4.18
N MET A 30 0.98 13.45 2.91
CA MET A 30 0.46 12.59 1.85
C MET A 30 1.34 11.35 1.64
N TYR A 31 2.65 11.54 1.44
CA TYR A 31 3.55 10.41 1.19
C TYR A 31 3.60 9.44 2.37
N PHE A 32 3.63 9.93 3.61
CA PHE A 32 3.57 9.08 4.80
C PHE A 32 2.25 8.29 4.87
N THR A 33 1.11 8.96 4.67
CA THR A 33 -0.21 8.32 4.77
C THR A 33 -0.38 7.24 3.70
N LEU A 34 -0.11 7.59 2.44
CA LEU A 34 -0.23 6.67 1.32
C LEU A 34 0.71 5.47 1.48
N GLY A 35 1.94 5.72 1.91
CA GLY A 35 2.93 4.69 2.19
C GLY A 35 2.49 3.69 3.27
N PHE A 36 1.96 4.18 4.39
CA PHE A 36 1.49 3.30 5.47
C PHE A 36 0.23 2.51 5.09
N ILE A 37 -0.67 3.09 4.32
CA ILE A 37 -1.83 2.38 3.77
C ILE A 37 -1.36 1.26 2.84
N PHE A 38 -0.39 1.55 1.99
CA PHE A 38 0.15 0.56 1.07
C PHE A 38 0.90 -0.55 1.82
N TYR A 39 1.70 -0.20 2.82
CA TYR A 39 2.35 -1.18 3.70
C TYR A 39 1.34 -2.09 4.41
N LYS A 40 0.24 -1.54 4.96
CA LYS A 40 -0.85 -2.33 5.55
C LYS A 40 -1.45 -3.28 4.52
N TYR A 41 -1.78 -2.79 3.33
CA TYR A 41 -2.35 -3.59 2.25
C TYR A 41 -1.44 -4.77 1.86
N LEU A 42 -0.15 -4.50 1.58
CA LEU A 42 0.79 -5.54 1.20
C LEU A 42 0.94 -6.58 2.32
N SER A 43 1.04 -6.11 3.57
CA SER A 43 1.16 -7.00 4.71
C SER A 43 -0.06 -7.89 4.92
N GLU A 44 -1.28 -7.36 4.80
CA GLU A 44 -2.50 -8.14 4.98
C GLU A 44 -2.70 -9.11 3.81
N LYS A 45 -2.40 -8.66 2.58
CA LYS A 45 -2.53 -9.48 1.37
C LYS A 45 -1.62 -10.70 1.40
N ILE A 46 -0.35 -10.53 1.76
CA ILE A 46 0.57 -11.67 1.87
C ILE A 46 0.20 -12.59 3.03
N GLU A 47 -0.27 -12.04 4.17
CA GLU A 47 -0.70 -12.86 5.31
C GLU A 47 -1.92 -13.71 4.93
N LEU A 48 -2.91 -13.15 4.23
CA LEU A 48 -4.07 -13.87 3.74
C LEU A 48 -3.69 -14.95 2.73
N TYR A 49 -2.87 -14.59 1.73
CA TYR A 49 -2.44 -15.51 0.69
C TYR A 49 -1.59 -16.67 1.26
N ALA A 50 -0.63 -16.38 2.12
CA ALA A 50 0.18 -17.41 2.76
C ALA A 50 -0.65 -18.34 3.65
N ASN A 51 -1.67 -17.80 4.35
CA ASN A 51 -2.58 -18.62 5.15
C ASN A 51 -3.49 -19.51 4.27
N SER A 52 -3.92 -19.05 3.09
CA SER A 52 -4.72 -19.88 2.19
C SER A 52 -3.92 -21.05 1.60
N GLU A 53 -2.63 -20.83 1.28
CA GLU A 53 -1.75 -21.91 0.81
C GLU A 53 -1.49 -22.96 1.89
N LEU A 54 -1.42 -22.53 3.16
CA LEU A 54 -1.18 -23.40 4.33
C LEU A 54 -2.46 -24.00 4.93
N GLU A 55 -3.64 -23.78 4.33
CA GLU A 55 -4.92 -24.22 4.89
C GLU A 55 -4.98 -25.75 5.06
N ASN A 56 -4.36 -26.50 4.13
CA ASN A 56 -4.29 -27.96 4.17
C ASN A 56 -3.41 -28.48 5.32
N ASP A 57 -2.37 -27.74 5.69
CA ASP A 57 -1.44 -28.07 6.77
C ASP A 57 -1.95 -27.63 8.15
N ASN A 58 -3.07 -26.88 8.18
CA ASN A 58 -3.72 -26.36 9.38
C ASN A 58 -2.77 -25.57 10.30
N VAL A 59 -1.82 -24.86 9.67
CA VAL A 59 -0.86 -23.96 10.31
C VAL A 59 -1.02 -22.54 9.77
N THR A 60 -0.82 -21.54 10.61
CA THR A 60 -0.81 -20.15 10.16
C THR A 60 0.56 -19.77 9.62
N PHE A 61 0.63 -18.74 8.78
CA PHE A 61 1.87 -18.20 8.24
C PHE A 61 2.89 -17.88 9.34
N LYS A 62 2.44 -17.24 10.44
CA LYS A 62 3.26 -16.95 11.62
C LYS A 62 3.76 -18.21 12.34
N ALA A 63 2.98 -19.28 12.37
CA ALA A 63 3.37 -20.54 13.00
C ALA A 63 4.36 -21.32 12.13
N ALA A 64 4.08 -21.42 10.83
CA ALA A 64 4.96 -22.05 9.85
C ALA A 64 6.36 -21.41 9.86
N TRP A 65 6.44 -20.08 9.88
CA TRP A 65 7.72 -19.37 9.90
C TRP A 65 8.50 -19.50 11.20
N LYS A 66 7.82 -19.77 12.33
CA LYS A 66 8.46 -20.06 13.62
C LYS A 66 8.99 -21.49 13.72
N GLY A 67 8.51 -22.41 12.89
CA GLY A 67 9.00 -23.78 12.85
C GLY A 67 10.43 -23.86 12.30
N ASP A 68 11.04 -25.03 12.44
CA ASP A 68 12.37 -25.34 11.89
C ASP A 68 12.31 -25.95 10.48
N ASP A 69 11.14 -25.95 9.84
CA ASP A 69 10.96 -26.50 8.49
C ASP A 69 11.41 -25.49 7.43
N GLU A 70 12.68 -25.58 7.06
CA GLU A 70 13.28 -24.69 6.05
C GLU A 70 12.78 -24.99 4.62
N GLU A 71 12.32 -26.21 4.34
CA GLU A 71 11.78 -26.59 3.03
C GLU A 71 10.42 -25.89 2.83
N LEU A 72 9.53 -25.99 3.82
CA LEU A 72 8.24 -25.30 3.81
C LEU A 72 8.40 -23.78 3.67
N LYS A 73 9.38 -23.18 4.37
CA LYS A 73 9.66 -21.74 4.25
C LYS A 73 10.12 -21.35 2.86
N ALA A 74 10.97 -22.16 2.23
CA ALA A 74 11.47 -21.92 0.89
C ALA A 74 10.34 -22.00 -0.14
N ASP A 75 9.51 -23.05 -0.07
CA ASP A 75 8.38 -23.27 -0.96
C ASP A 75 7.35 -22.14 -0.85
N LEU A 76 6.96 -21.78 0.38
CA LEU A 76 6.00 -20.70 0.61
C LEU A 76 6.52 -19.35 0.09
N LYS A 77 7.82 -19.09 0.28
CA LYS A 77 8.45 -17.88 -0.24
C LYS A 77 8.43 -17.85 -1.76
N GLU A 78 8.73 -18.97 -2.42
CA GLU A 78 8.70 -19.08 -3.89
C GLU A 78 7.29 -18.84 -4.43
N VAL A 79 6.28 -19.48 -3.83
CA VAL A 79 4.87 -19.33 -4.23
C VAL A 79 4.40 -17.88 -4.05
N CYS A 80 4.73 -17.23 -2.94
CA CYS A 80 4.43 -15.82 -2.72
C CYS A 80 5.14 -14.89 -3.73
N LEU A 81 6.41 -15.14 -4.05
CA LEU A 81 7.14 -14.32 -5.03
C LEU A 81 6.55 -14.48 -6.44
N ASN A 82 6.14 -15.69 -6.82
CA ASN A 82 5.57 -15.95 -8.14
C ASN A 82 4.18 -15.31 -8.32
N GLU A 83 3.31 -15.40 -7.31
CA GLU A 83 1.92 -14.93 -7.42
C GLU A 83 1.75 -13.46 -7.00
N LEU A 84 2.52 -12.98 -6.02
CA LEU A 84 2.41 -11.61 -5.49
C LEU A 84 3.52 -10.67 -5.96
N GLY A 85 4.67 -11.19 -6.42
CA GLY A 85 5.82 -10.39 -6.86
C GLY A 85 6.71 -9.85 -5.75
N TYR A 86 6.39 -10.11 -4.48
CA TYR A 86 7.15 -9.69 -3.30
C TYR A 86 7.00 -10.71 -2.16
N PHE A 87 7.89 -10.63 -1.18
CA PHE A 87 7.81 -11.45 0.02
C PHE A 87 8.15 -10.66 1.28
N LEU A 88 7.32 -10.83 2.31
CA LEU A 88 7.47 -10.17 3.60
C LEU A 88 7.38 -11.21 4.72
N GLU A 89 8.41 -11.25 5.56
CA GLU A 89 8.47 -12.20 6.67
C GLU A 89 7.47 -11.83 7.77
N PRO A 90 6.94 -12.81 8.53
CA PRO A 90 5.98 -12.56 9.60
C PRO A 90 6.41 -11.56 10.68
N GLU A 91 7.72 -11.41 10.91
CA GLU A 91 8.25 -10.42 11.86
C GLU A 91 8.08 -8.96 11.40
N PHE A 92 7.88 -8.75 10.10
CA PHE A 92 7.74 -7.45 9.46
C PHE A 92 6.30 -7.17 9.01
N LEU A 93 5.34 -8.01 9.38
CA LEU A 93 3.93 -7.78 9.10
C LEU A 93 3.39 -6.58 9.90
N PHE A 94 2.44 -5.86 9.32
CA PHE A 94 1.70 -4.78 9.94
C PHE A 94 1.10 -5.22 11.29
N SER A 95 0.46 -6.38 11.34
CA SER A 95 -0.10 -6.95 12.57
C SER A 95 0.97 -7.19 13.66
N THR A 96 2.21 -7.53 13.28
CA THR A 96 3.34 -7.65 14.20
C THR A 96 3.84 -6.29 14.69
N ILE A 97 3.86 -5.27 13.82
CA ILE A 97 4.17 -3.89 14.24
C ILE A 97 3.13 -3.38 15.24
N ILE A 98 1.84 -3.61 15.00
CA ILE A 98 0.76 -3.23 15.94
C ILE A 98 0.96 -3.90 17.31
N ASP A 99 1.34 -5.18 17.34
CA ASP A 99 1.67 -5.88 18.59
C ASP A 99 2.86 -5.23 19.32
N SER A 100 3.93 -4.85 18.61
CA SER A 100 5.05 -4.10 19.18
C SER A 100 4.62 -2.73 19.74
N ILE A 101 3.70 -2.02 19.07
CA ILE A 101 3.13 -0.75 19.57
C ILE A 101 2.38 -0.98 20.89
N ASN A 102 1.55 -2.04 20.95
CA ASN A 102 0.79 -2.39 22.16
C ASN A 102 1.72 -2.74 23.34
N ARG A 103 2.90 -3.30 23.07
CA ARG A 103 3.97 -3.52 24.05
C ARG A 103 4.73 -2.24 24.44
N LYS A 104 4.43 -1.10 23.81
CA LYS A 104 5.12 0.19 23.98
C LYS A 104 6.59 0.15 23.59
N GLU A 105 6.92 -0.68 22.60
CA GLU A 105 8.27 -0.75 22.04
C GLU A 105 8.51 0.39 21.03
N ASN A 106 9.79 0.66 20.75
CA ASN A 106 10.15 1.58 19.68
C ASN A 106 10.05 0.84 18.34
N ILE A 107 9.04 1.18 17.55
CA ILE A 107 8.75 0.50 16.28
C ILE A 107 9.49 1.08 15.09
N LEU A 108 10.09 2.27 15.21
CA LEU A 108 10.73 2.95 14.07
C LEU A 108 11.78 2.08 13.35
N PRO A 109 12.71 1.40 14.05
CA PRO A 109 13.71 0.56 13.38
C PRO A 109 13.09 -0.68 12.71
N GLN A 110 12.05 -1.25 13.30
CA GLN A 110 11.36 -2.43 12.77
C GLN A 110 10.53 -2.05 11.54
N LEU A 111 9.85 -0.91 11.59
CA LEU A 111 9.07 -0.37 10.48
C LEU A 111 9.97 -0.03 9.29
N GLU A 112 11.09 0.66 9.51
CA GLU A 112 12.06 0.98 8.44
C GLU A 112 12.57 -0.29 7.74
N ARG A 113 12.90 -1.32 8.53
CA ARG A 113 13.30 -2.64 8.00
C ARG A 113 12.17 -3.30 7.23
N SER A 114 10.92 -3.19 7.70
CA SER A 114 9.76 -3.78 7.04
C SER A 114 9.55 -3.18 5.65
N LEU A 115 9.59 -1.85 5.54
CA LEU A 115 9.46 -1.14 4.25
C LEU A 115 10.60 -1.53 3.30
N LYS A 116 11.83 -1.55 3.80
CA LYS A 116 12.99 -1.94 3.00
C LYS A 116 12.94 -3.40 2.56
N LYS A 117 12.43 -4.32 3.40
CA LYS A 117 12.33 -5.74 3.06
C LYS A 117 11.36 -6.01 1.91
N ILE A 118 10.29 -5.22 1.81
CA ILE A 118 9.39 -5.30 0.65
C ILE A 118 10.16 -4.95 -0.62
N GLU A 119 10.88 -3.82 -0.63
CA GLU A 119 11.68 -3.40 -1.80
C GLU A 119 12.81 -4.39 -2.13
N ASP A 120 13.54 -4.88 -1.11
CA ASP A 120 14.64 -5.82 -1.30
C ASP A 120 14.14 -7.18 -1.82
N SER A 121 12.91 -7.59 -1.48
CA SER A 121 12.34 -8.89 -1.88
C SER A 121 12.03 -8.99 -3.37
N THR A 122 11.85 -7.85 -4.04
CA THR A 122 11.51 -7.78 -5.47
C THR A 122 12.76 -7.66 -6.35
N ILE A 123 13.94 -7.44 -5.76
CA ILE A 123 15.20 -7.32 -6.51
C ILE A 123 15.47 -8.62 -7.27
N GLY A 124 15.50 -8.53 -8.60
CA GLY A 124 15.73 -9.66 -9.50
C GLY A 124 14.46 -10.37 -9.97
N GLN A 125 13.27 -9.89 -9.58
CA GLN A 125 11.98 -10.30 -10.13
C GLN A 125 11.52 -9.32 -11.22
N ASP A 126 10.58 -9.75 -12.07
CA ASP A 126 9.94 -8.86 -13.05
C ASP A 126 9.25 -7.66 -12.36
N SER A 127 8.79 -7.83 -11.11
CA SER A 127 8.19 -6.78 -10.29
C SER A 127 9.19 -5.78 -9.69
N SER A 128 10.50 -5.93 -9.93
CA SER A 128 11.53 -5.04 -9.35
C SER A 128 11.34 -3.57 -9.74
N GLU A 129 10.83 -3.29 -10.95
CA GLU A 129 10.59 -1.92 -11.42
C GLU A 129 9.40 -1.26 -10.71
N ASP A 130 8.38 -2.04 -10.34
CA ASP A 130 7.15 -1.53 -9.71
C ASP A 130 7.36 -1.17 -8.22
N PHE A 131 8.25 -1.90 -7.54
CA PHE A 131 8.53 -1.71 -6.12
C PHE A 131 9.80 -0.90 -5.84
N GLY A 132 10.61 -0.62 -6.87
CA GLY A 132 11.85 0.14 -6.74
C GLY A 132 11.62 1.58 -6.28
N GLY A 133 12.02 1.89 -5.05
CA GLY A 133 11.91 3.23 -4.48
C GLY A 133 10.49 3.63 -4.04
N LEU A 134 9.58 2.66 -3.93
CA LEU A 134 8.20 2.80 -3.49
C LEU A 134 8.06 3.55 -2.14
N PHE A 135 8.97 3.31 -1.21
CA PHE A 135 8.98 3.91 0.13
C PHE A 135 10.10 4.95 0.31
N SER A 136 10.79 5.36 -0.77
CA SER A 136 11.92 6.30 -0.70
C SER A 136 11.56 7.69 -0.19
N ASP A 137 10.31 8.11 -0.35
CA ASP A 137 9.81 9.40 0.16
C ASP A 137 9.44 9.36 1.66
N ILE A 138 9.50 8.19 2.30
CA ILE A 138 9.12 7.99 3.70
C ILE A 138 10.35 8.08 4.59
N ASP A 139 10.63 9.29 5.07
CA ASP A 139 11.71 9.52 6.04
C ASP A 139 11.20 9.48 7.49
N LEU A 140 11.29 8.29 8.12
CA LEU A 140 10.91 8.10 9.53
C LEU A 140 11.82 8.86 10.52
N ALA A 141 13.01 9.28 10.07
CA ALA A 141 13.93 10.10 10.86
C ALA A 141 13.66 11.61 10.71
N SER A 142 12.70 12.02 9.88
CA SER A 142 12.44 13.42 9.59
C SER A 142 12.16 14.25 10.84
N PRO A 143 12.73 15.46 10.98
CA PRO A 143 12.38 16.38 12.06
C PRO A 143 10.92 16.87 11.97
N LYS A 144 10.25 16.65 10.84
CA LYS A 144 8.84 17.00 10.63
C LYS A 144 7.88 16.10 11.44
N LEU A 145 8.30 14.88 11.77
CA LEU A 145 7.52 13.91 12.56
C LEU A 145 7.57 14.19 14.07
N GLY A 146 8.51 15.00 14.54
CA GLY A 146 8.72 15.25 15.96
C GLY A 146 10.15 15.68 16.26
N LYS A 147 10.35 16.31 17.43
CA LYS A 147 11.66 16.78 17.87
C LYS A 147 12.51 15.65 18.43
N THR A 148 11.89 14.73 19.17
CA THR A 148 12.56 13.58 19.77
C THR A 148 12.16 12.28 19.07
N THR A 149 12.94 11.22 19.26
CA THR A 149 12.59 9.88 18.75
C THR A 149 11.29 9.36 19.34
N ASP A 150 11.00 9.72 20.60
CA ASP A 150 9.77 9.32 21.29
C ASP A 150 8.53 10.00 20.68
N ASP A 151 8.61 11.31 20.39
CA ASP A 151 7.54 12.03 19.70
C ASP A 151 7.22 11.40 18.34
N LYS A 152 8.26 11.05 17.57
CA LYS A 152 8.12 10.41 16.25
C LYS A 152 7.46 9.04 16.37
N ASN A 153 7.94 8.23 17.32
CA ASN A 153 7.40 6.91 17.59
C ASN A 153 5.93 6.98 18.00
N ALA A 154 5.56 7.92 18.88
CA ALA A 154 4.19 8.12 19.33
C ALA A 154 3.26 8.57 18.19
N LEU A 155 3.70 9.52 17.35
CA LEU A 155 2.93 9.99 16.20
C LEU A 155 2.67 8.84 15.21
N ILE A 156 3.72 8.15 14.77
CA ILE A 156 3.58 7.04 13.81
C ILE A 156 2.76 5.90 14.41
N SER A 157 2.97 5.57 15.69
CA SER A 157 2.20 4.54 16.38
C SER A 157 0.70 4.87 16.40
N SER A 158 0.33 6.12 16.72
CA SER A 158 -1.07 6.54 16.74
C SER A 158 -1.76 6.37 15.38
N VAL A 159 -1.00 6.51 14.30
CA VAL A 159 -1.50 6.45 12.93
C VAL A 159 -1.65 5.01 12.49
N LEU A 160 -0.66 4.17 12.78
CA LEU A 160 -0.75 2.75 12.50
C LEU A 160 -1.91 2.12 13.28
N ILE A 161 -2.12 2.49 14.55
CA ILE A 161 -3.32 2.06 15.31
C ILE A 161 -4.61 2.56 14.65
N ALA A 162 -4.65 3.80 14.17
CA ALA A 162 -5.84 4.32 13.52
C ALA A 162 -6.12 3.63 12.17
N LEU A 163 -5.07 3.23 11.45
CA LEU A 163 -5.17 2.41 10.23
C LEU A 163 -5.59 0.98 10.53
N ASP A 164 -5.12 0.38 11.63
CA ASP A 164 -5.48 -0.99 12.05
C ASP A 164 -7.00 -1.15 12.24
N GLY A 165 -7.68 -0.11 12.71
CA GLY A 165 -9.14 -0.11 12.84
C GLY A 165 -9.92 -0.03 11.52
N ILE A 166 -9.24 0.04 10.37
CA ILE A 166 -9.86 0.11 9.04
C ILE A 166 -9.73 -1.25 8.36
N ASP A 167 -10.87 -1.88 8.12
CA ASP A 167 -10.92 -3.08 7.29
C ASP A 167 -10.82 -2.71 5.81
N PHE A 168 -9.88 -3.32 5.09
CA PHE A 168 -9.70 -3.13 3.65
C PHE A 168 -10.54 -4.12 2.84
N GLY A 169 -11.23 -5.06 3.50
CA GLY A 169 -12.17 -5.95 2.84
C GLY A 169 -11.52 -7.01 1.95
N LEU A 170 -10.24 -7.34 2.17
CA LEU A 170 -9.35 -8.17 1.33
C LEU A 170 -9.77 -9.65 1.10
N HIS A 171 -11.03 -9.97 1.33
CA HIS A 171 -11.60 -11.30 1.19
C HIS A 171 -12.54 -11.39 -0.02
N GLU A 172 -12.72 -10.31 -0.80
CA GLU A 172 -13.69 -10.24 -1.90
C GLU A 172 -13.00 -10.09 -3.26
N ALA A 173 -13.49 -10.71 -4.33
CA ALA A 173 -12.82 -10.65 -5.66
C ALA A 173 -12.71 -9.24 -6.32
N THR A 174 -13.08 -8.17 -5.61
CA THR A 174 -13.10 -6.75 -6.03
C THR A 174 -12.16 -5.86 -5.18
N ASP A 175 -11.27 -6.45 -4.39
CA ASP A 175 -10.43 -5.77 -3.39
C ASP A 175 -9.53 -4.65 -3.93
N ILE A 176 -8.93 -4.89 -5.10
CA ILE A 176 -8.00 -3.93 -5.74
C ILE A 176 -8.74 -2.64 -6.12
N ASP A 177 -10.01 -2.76 -6.52
CA ASP A 177 -10.80 -1.62 -6.98
C ASP A 177 -11.21 -0.73 -5.80
N ILE A 178 -11.54 -1.31 -4.64
CA ILE A 178 -11.97 -0.54 -3.46
C ILE A 178 -10.81 0.26 -2.86
N LEU A 179 -9.64 -0.36 -2.70
CA LEU A 179 -8.47 0.33 -2.18
C LEU A 179 -7.92 1.34 -3.19
N GLY A 180 -7.88 0.96 -4.47
CA GLY A 180 -7.47 1.86 -5.57
C GLY A 180 -8.33 3.13 -5.61
N ASP A 181 -9.64 2.98 -5.53
CA ASP A 181 -10.60 4.08 -5.46
C ASP A 181 -10.38 4.98 -4.24
N ALA A 182 -10.06 4.40 -3.08
CA ALA A 182 -9.77 5.17 -1.88
C ALA A 182 -8.45 5.93 -1.98
N TYR A 183 -7.45 5.31 -2.60
CA TYR A 183 -6.15 5.91 -2.88
C TYR A 183 -6.28 7.09 -3.86
N GLU A 184 -7.05 6.89 -4.93
CA GLU A 184 -7.35 7.91 -5.93
C GLU A 184 -8.08 9.12 -5.31
N TYR A 185 -9.09 8.84 -4.47
CA TYR A 185 -9.80 9.87 -3.74
C TYR A 185 -8.86 10.68 -2.83
N MET A 186 -7.95 10.02 -2.10
CA MET A 186 -6.98 10.72 -1.26
C MET A 186 -6.09 11.62 -2.11
N ILE A 187 -5.49 11.12 -3.19
CA ILE A 187 -4.65 11.93 -4.11
C ILE A 187 -5.43 13.14 -4.62
N SER A 188 -6.70 12.96 -4.99
CA SER A 188 -7.58 14.04 -5.43
C SER A 188 -7.80 15.11 -4.35
N GLN A 189 -8.05 14.69 -3.10
CA GLN A 189 -8.19 15.61 -1.96
C GLN A 189 -6.89 16.37 -1.66
N PHE A 190 -5.75 15.69 -1.78
CA PHE A 190 -4.44 16.31 -1.63
C PHE A 190 -4.15 17.35 -2.73
N ALA A 191 -4.49 17.02 -3.99
CA ALA A 191 -4.34 17.94 -5.12
C ALA A 191 -5.22 19.19 -4.94
N ALA A 192 -6.48 19.01 -4.52
CA ALA A 192 -7.40 20.11 -4.23
C ALA A 192 -6.91 21.00 -3.06
N GLY A 193 -6.33 20.40 -2.02
CA GLY A 193 -5.81 21.11 -0.85
C GLY A 193 -4.45 21.79 -1.06
N ALA A 194 -3.64 21.35 -2.02
CA ALA A 194 -2.25 21.80 -2.19
C ALA A 194 -2.10 23.17 -2.87
N GLY A 195 -3.16 23.72 -3.50
CA GLY A 195 -3.18 25.10 -4.00
C GLY A 195 -2.07 25.50 -4.97
N LYS A 196 -1.40 24.55 -5.65
CA LYS A 196 -0.25 24.84 -6.51
C LYS A 196 -0.70 25.51 -7.82
N LYS A 197 -0.18 26.72 -8.08
CA LYS A 197 -0.52 27.58 -9.24
C LYS A 197 0.30 27.31 -10.52
N ALA A 198 1.18 26.31 -10.55
CA ALA A 198 1.88 25.88 -11.76
C ALA A 198 2.57 24.52 -11.51
N GLY A 199 2.22 23.48 -12.28
CA GLY A 199 2.77 22.13 -12.17
C GLY A 199 1.84 21.07 -12.79
N GLU A 200 2.24 19.80 -12.73
CA GLU A 200 1.48 18.64 -13.22
C GLU A 200 0.18 18.46 -12.43
N PHE A 201 -0.94 18.35 -13.16
CA PHE A 201 -2.29 18.30 -12.59
C PHE A 201 -2.75 16.85 -12.44
N TYR A 202 -3.43 16.57 -11.32
CA TYR A 202 -4.17 15.31 -11.17
C TYR A 202 -5.24 15.21 -12.27
N THR A 203 -5.29 14.08 -12.99
CA THR A 203 -6.26 13.85 -14.07
C THR A 203 -7.47 13.09 -13.50
N PRO A 204 -8.69 13.68 -13.49
CA PRO A 204 -9.88 13.01 -12.97
C PRO A 204 -10.17 11.67 -13.67
N GLN A 205 -10.76 10.73 -12.94
CA GLN A 205 -11.10 9.38 -13.41
C GLN A 205 -11.85 9.40 -14.74
N GLU A 206 -12.86 10.27 -14.86
CA GLU A 206 -13.71 10.40 -16.05
C GLU A 206 -12.89 10.73 -17.30
N VAL A 207 -11.87 11.58 -17.15
CA VAL A 207 -10.97 11.97 -18.25
C VAL A 207 -10.05 10.81 -18.62
N SER A 208 -9.48 10.14 -17.61
CA SER A 208 -8.63 8.96 -17.80
C SER A 208 -9.37 7.82 -18.49
N GLN A 209 -10.63 7.57 -18.12
CA GLN A 209 -11.47 6.54 -18.71
C GLN A 209 -11.78 6.85 -20.18
N ILE A 210 -12.18 8.08 -20.50
CA ILE A 210 -12.43 8.48 -21.90
C ILE A 210 -11.16 8.32 -22.74
N LEU A 211 -10.00 8.72 -22.21
CA LEU A 211 -8.72 8.55 -22.91
C LEU A 211 -8.39 7.06 -23.13
N ALA A 212 -8.62 6.21 -22.13
CA ALA A 212 -8.42 4.77 -22.24
C ALA A 212 -9.36 4.15 -23.30
N GLU A 213 -10.64 4.53 -23.30
CA GLU A 213 -11.63 4.09 -24.30
C GLU A 213 -11.22 4.54 -25.71
N ILE A 214 -10.79 5.78 -25.89
CA ILE A 214 -10.30 6.29 -27.19
C ILE A 214 -9.09 5.49 -27.66
N VAL A 215 -8.12 5.22 -26.78
CA VAL A 215 -6.86 4.52 -27.13
C VAL A 215 -7.10 3.03 -27.43
N THR A 216 -8.15 2.44 -26.86
CA THR A 216 -8.53 1.03 -27.04
C THR A 216 -9.54 0.80 -28.17
N THR A 217 -10.22 1.86 -28.63
CA THR A 217 -11.20 1.79 -29.73
C THR A 217 -10.57 1.22 -31.01
N GLY A 218 -11.15 0.13 -31.54
CA GLY A 218 -10.73 -0.48 -32.82
C GLY A 218 -9.52 -1.41 -32.75
N LYS A 219 -8.99 -1.73 -31.57
CA LYS A 219 -7.88 -2.68 -31.40
C LYS A 219 -8.41 -4.06 -30.98
N ALA A 220 -8.16 -5.08 -31.81
CA ALA A 220 -8.54 -6.48 -31.54
C ALA A 220 -7.52 -7.25 -30.67
N ARG A 221 -6.33 -6.68 -30.45
CA ARG A 221 -5.32 -7.17 -29.52
C ARG A 221 -4.87 -6.00 -28.66
N PHE A 222 -4.99 -6.16 -27.35
CA PHE A 222 -4.41 -5.23 -26.38
C PHE A 222 -2.90 -5.43 -26.41
N VAL A 223 -2.18 -4.47 -26.99
CA VAL A 223 -0.77 -4.26 -26.65
C VAL A 223 -0.80 -3.47 -25.35
N MET A 224 -0.04 -3.87 -24.34
CA MET A 224 0.06 -3.13 -23.08
C MET A 224 0.45 -1.67 -23.40
N PHE A 225 -0.47 -0.73 -23.20
CA PHE A 225 -0.21 0.70 -23.37
C PHE A 225 -0.09 1.32 -21.99
N THR A 226 1.09 1.79 -21.63
CA THR A 226 1.28 2.63 -20.43
C THR A 226 0.84 4.04 -20.77
N ILE A 227 -0.37 4.44 -20.34
CA ILE A 227 -0.72 5.86 -20.33
C ILE A 227 0.02 6.48 -19.14
N ARG A 228 1.14 7.14 -19.42
CA ARG A 228 1.91 7.86 -18.40
C ARG A 228 1.17 9.16 -18.07
N LEU A 229 0.14 9.08 -17.23
CA LEU A 229 -0.44 10.23 -16.57
C LEU A 229 0.57 10.67 -15.52
N VAL A 230 1.23 11.81 -15.72
CA VAL A 230 2.20 12.29 -14.75
C VAL A 230 1.44 12.84 -13.55
N ALA A 231 1.24 11.99 -12.55
CA ALA A 231 0.92 12.40 -11.20
C ALA A 231 2.23 12.78 -10.49
N PRO A 232 2.24 13.74 -9.56
CA PRO A 232 3.41 14.06 -8.75
C PRO A 232 3.77 12.96 -7.73
N VAL A 233 3.29 11.73 -7.90
CA VAL A 233 3.57 10.57 -7.04
C VAL A 233 4.48 9.63 -7.85
N PRO A 234 5.66 9.24 -7.35
CA PRO A 234 6.59 8.40 -8.10
C PRO A 234 6.07 6.98 -8.39
N CYS A 235 4.93 6.57 -7.81
CA CYS A 235 4.25 5.35 -8.18
C CYS A 235 3.21 5.62 -9.28
N CYS A 236 3.62 5.43 -10.53
CA CYS A 236 2.69 5.03 -11.57
C CYS A 236 2.13 3.66 -11.16
N PHE A 237 0.98 3.63 -10.47
CA PHE A 237 0.18 2.40 -10.43
C PHE A 237 -0.32 2.17 -11.85
N VAL A 238 0.38 1.30 -12.58
CA VAL A 238 -0.07 0.78 -13.85
C VAL A 238 -1.25 -0.13 -13.55
N GLN A 239 -2.47 0.39 -13.57
CA GLN A 239 -3.61 -0.49 -13.74
C GLN A 239 -3.52 -1.06 -15.16
N PRO A 240 -3.38 -2.39 -15.36
CA PRO A 240 -3.77 -2.97 -16.62
C PRO A 240 -5.28 -2.71 -16.75
N ALA A 241 -5.66 -1.80 -17.64
CA ALA A 241 -7.06 -1.65 -18.02
C ALA A 241 -7.49 -2.95 -18.71
N VAL A 242 -7.98 -3.92 -17.93
CA VAL A 242 -8.64 -5.10 -18.44
C VAL A 242 -10.02 -4.65 -18.89
N VAL A 243 -10.10 -4.17 -20.13
CA VAL A 243 -11.38 -3.92 -20.80
C VAL A 243 -12.02 -5.29 -21.00
N ARG A 244 -12.97 -5.66 -20.14
CA ARG A 244 -13.78 -6.85 -20.37
C ARG A 244 -14.66 -6.61 -21.59
N PRO A 245 -14.70 -7.53 -22.58
CA PRO A 245 -15.63 -7.41 -23.69
C PRO A 245 -17.07 -7.50 -23.15
N ILE A 246 -17.95 -6.68 -23.75
CA ILE A 246 -19.40 -6.72 -23.57
C ILE A 246 -19.94 -8.01 -24.20
#